data_AF-A0A0C9Z0Y6-F1
#
_entry.id   AF-A0A0C9Z0Y6-F1
#
_cell.length_a   1.000
_cell.length_b   1.000
_cell.length_c   1.000
_cell.angle_alpha   90.00
_cell.angle_beta   90.00
_cell.angle_gamma   90.00
#
_symmetry.space_group_name_H-M   'P 1'
#
loop_
_entity.id
_entity.type
_entity.pdbx_description
1 polymer ?
#
loop_
_entity_poly.entity_id
_entity_poly.type
_entity_poly.pdbx_seq_one_letter_code
_entity_poly.pdbx_strand_id
1 'polypeptide(L)'
;MNGPSQMGHHHDNDDYYPAIHSQSGSYQQGTDYEHETQSQGLHATVAQLIANVRRLSDANGNLETELTGLKETNLCLAAQLDTVEKTLGELHEKFIDTQKPMGLKTTANSHIILKSIIQPLFCQLCGIDCDTNKKTQIAALAAIKPLDNQQPFELSSEGTWLWHPDWLGTVDSDLNAKFIREIADCSVT
;
A
#
# COMPACT_ATOMS: atom_id res chain seq x y z
N MET A 1 -53.75 -12.82 -18.05
CA MET A 1 -54.90 -13.01 -18.95
C MET A 1 -55.80 -11.79 -18.84
N ASN A 2 -56.24 -11.28 -20.00
CA ASN A 2 -57.35 -10.36 -20.24
C ASN A 2 -57.20 -8.87 -19.82
N GLY A 3 -57.11 -7.98 -20.82
CA GLY A 3 -57.75 -6.65 -20.77
C GLY A 3 -59.28 -6.78 -20.95
N PRO A 4 -60.04 -5.80 -21.51
CA PRO A 4 -59.74 -4.42 -21.94
C PRO A 4 -60.88 -3.41 -21.55
N SER A 5 -60.98 -2.27 -22.29
CA SER A 5 -62.13 -1.33 -22.46
C SER A 5 -62.27 -0.17 -21.46
N GLN A 6 -62.66 1.07 -21.81
CA GLN A 6 -63.00 1.74 -23.07
C GLN A 6 -63.21 3.27 -22.81
N MET A 7 -63.00 4.06 -23.86
CA MET A 7 -63.79 5.23 -24.34
C MET A 7 -64.06 6.50 -23.50
N GLY A 8 -63.81 7.63 -24.16
CA GLY A 8 -64.49 8.92 -23.97
C GLY A 8 -64.29 9.82 -25.21
N HIS A 9 -65.36 10.00 -25.98
CA HIS A 9 -65.49 10.72 -27.27
C HIS A 9 -65.76 12.25 -27.14
N HIS A 10 -65.82 12.92 -28.31
CA HIS A 10 -66.28 14.28 -28.69
C HIS A 10 -65.18 15.35 -28.71
N HIS A 11 -64.72 15.94 -29.83
CA HIS A 11 -65.36 16.50 -31.05
C HIS A 11 -66.39 17.61 -30.75
N ASP A 12 -65.96 18.86 -30.95
CA ASP A 12 -66.74 19.88 -31.65
C ASP A 12 -65.80 20.86 -32.37
N ASN A 13 -66.18 21.14 -33.62
CA ASN A 13 -65.57 22.07 -34.57
C ASN A 13 -65.84 23.52 -34.16
N ASP A 14 -64.99 24.46 -34.60
CA ASP A 14 -65.48 25.66 -35.27
C ASP A 14 -64.36 26.34 -36.08
N ASP A 15 -64.58 26.33 -37.39
CA ASP A 15 -64.23 27.28 -38.45
C ASP A 15 -63.25 28.43 -38.14
N TYR A 16 -62.10 28.43 -38.84
CA TYR A 16 -61.64 29.61 -39.58
C TYR A 16 -60.61 29.26 -40.68
N TYR A 17 -61.08 29.13 -41.92
CA TYR A 17 -60.22 29.17 -43.11
C TYR A 17 -59.85 30.63 -43.43
N PRO A 18 -58.60 30.89 -43.87
CA PRO A 18 -58.41 31.84 -44.94
C PRO A 18 -57.68 31.24 -46.13
N ALA A 19 -58.40 31.24 -47.25
CA ALA A 19 -57.99 31.50 -48.63
C ALA A 19 -56.63 30.98 -49.13
N ILE A 20 -56.75 30.01 -50.03
CA ILE A 20 -55.74 29.65 -51.03
C ILE A 20 -55.43 30.86 -51.90
N HIS A 21 -54.18 31.35 -51.84
CA HIS A 21 -53.58 32.06 -52.96
C HIS A 21 -52.65 31.09 -53.70
N SER A 22 -53.09 30.69 -54.88
CA SER A 22 -52.27 30.02 -55.88
C SER A 22 -51.07 30.92 -56.23
N GLN A 23 -49.87 30.46 -55.90
CA GLN A 23 -48.67 30.96 -56.55
C GLN A 23 -47.89 29.76 -57.08
N SER A 24 -47.95 29.62 -58.41
CA SER A 24 -47.16 28.69 -59.19
C SER A 24 -45.68 28.86 -58.84
N GLY A 25 -45.14 27.91 -58.09
CA GLY A 25 -43.72 27.74 -57.82
C GLY A 25 -43.34 26.32 -58.21
N SER A 26 -42.48 26.22 -59.23
CA SER A 26 -41.96 25.01 -59.85
C SER A 26 -41.64 23.87 -58.87
N TYR A 27 -42.10 22.67 -59.19
CA TYR A 27 -41.50 21.44 -58.70
C TYR A 27 -40.04 21.39 -59.16
N GLN A 28 -39.12 21.72 -58.28
CA GLN A 28 -37.71 21.36 -58.40
C GLN A 28 -37.28 20.62 -57.13
N GLN A 29 -37.23 19.29 -57.28
CA GLN A 29 -36.12 18.46 -56.82
C GLN A 29 -35.84 18.46 -55.31
N GLY A 30 -36.73 17.82 -54.55
CA GLY A 30 -36.39 17.32 -53.22
C GLY A 30 -35.76 15.93 -53.30
N THR A 31 -34.43 15.84 -53.39
CA THR A 31 -33.69 14.59 -53.15
C THR A 31 -32.35 14.74 -52.39
N ASP A 32 -31.89 15.95 -52.04
CA ASP A 32 -30.52 16.10 -51.51
C ASP A 32 -30.41 16.34 -49.99
N TYR A 33 -31.50 16.65 -49.29
CA TYR A 33 -31.44 17.03 -47.86
C TYR A 33 -31.28 15.84 -46.88
N GLU A 34 -31.71 14.64 -47.26
CA GLU A 34 -31.55 13.45 -46.41
C GLU A 34 -30.15 12.81 -46.53
N HIS A 35 -29.51 12.96 -47.70
CA HIS A 35 -28.20 12.36 -47.94
C HIS A 35 -27.05 13.15 -47.27
N GLU A 36 -27.16 14.48 -47.18
CA GLU A 36 -26.15 15.31 -46.50
C GLU A 36 -26.19 15.16 -44.98
N THR A 37 -27.38 15.08 -44.37
CA THR A 37 -27.54 14.91 -42.91
C THR A 37 -27.08 13.52 -42.44
N GLN A 38 -27.39 12.47 -43.21
CA GLN A 38 -26.92 11.12 -42.92
C GLN A 38 -25.39 10.98 -43.11
N SER A 39 -24.84 11.64 -44.13
CA SER A 39 -23.38 11.72 -44.35
C SER A 39 -22.67 12.43 -43.19
N GLN A 40 -23.19 13.56 -42.72
CA GLN A 40 -22.64 14.29 -41.56
C GLN A 40 -22.68 13.47 -40.27
N GLY A 41 -23.75 12.72 -40.01
CA GLY A 41 -23.85 11.82 -38.85
C GLY A 41 -22.85 10.67 -38.88
N LEU A 42 -22.60 10.11 -40.07
CA LEU A 42 -21.59 9.08 -40.27
C LEU A 42 -20.18 9.63 -40.03
N HIS A 43 -19.86 10.82 -40.57
CA HIS A 43 -18.58 11.47 -40.35
C HIS A 43 -18.31 11.77 -38.88
N ALA A 44 -19.31 12.25 -38.13
CA ALA A 44 -19.20 12.48 -36.69
C ALA A 44 -18.94 11.18 -35.92
N THR A 45 -19.63 10.10 -36.29
CA THR A 45 -19.44 8.77 -35.66
C THR A 45 -18.03 8.23 -35.92
N VAL A 46 -17.53 8.37 -37.15
CA VAL A 46 -16.16 7.96 -37.52
C VAL A 46 -15.13 8.79 -36.75
N ALA A 47 -15.32 10.11 -36.64
CA ALA A 47 -14.42 10.96 -35.86
C ALA A 47 -14.38 10.57 -34.37
N GLN A 48 -15.54 10.25 -33.79
CA GLN A 48 -15.62 9.78 -32.41
C GLN A 48 -14.92 8.43 -32.22
N LEU A 49 -15.07 7.50 -33.17
CA LEU A 49 -14.39 6.21 -33.12
C LEU A 49 -12.87 6.38 -33.21
N ILE A 50 -12.38 7.26 -34.09
CA ILE A 50 -10.96 7.60 -34.21
C ILE A 50 -10.42 8.17 -32.88
N ALA A 51 -11.17 9.09 -32.25
CA ALA A 51 -10.79 9.65 -30.96
C ALA A 51 -10.74 8.57 -29.86
N ASN A 52 -11.69 7.63 -29.85
CA ASN A 52 -11.71 6.52 -28.90
C ASN A 52 -10.52 5.58 -29.11
N VAL A 53 -10.22 5.21 -30.36
CA VAL A 53 -9.06 4.36 -30.70
C VAL A 53 -7.75 5.02 -30.28
N ARG A 54 -7.60 6.34 -30.48
CA ARG A 54 -6.43 7.08 -30.01
C ARG A 54 -6.28 7.01 -28.49
N ARG A 55 -7.35 7.31 -27.75
CA ARG A 55 -7.32 7.22 -26.27
C ARG A 55 -7.00 5.82 -25.76
N LEU A 56 -7.53 4.78 -26.40
CA LEU A 56 -7.22 3.39 -26.05
C LEU A 56 -5.76 3.06 -26.35
N SER A 57 -5.23 3.52 -27.48
CA SER A 57 -3.82 3.33 -27.83
C SER A 57 -2.90 3.99 -26.82
N ASP A 58 -3.19 5.23 -26.41
CA ASP A 58 -2.40 5.96 -25.42
C ASP A 58 -2.44 5.26 -24.05
N ALA A 59 -3.63 4.84 -23.61
CA ALA A 59 -3.81 4.09 -22.37
C ALA A 59 -3.04 2.75 -22.40
N ASN A 60 -3.05 2.05 -23.53
CA ASN A 60 -2.34 0.79 -23.67
C ASN A 60 -0.81 1.00 -23.58
N GLY A 61 -0.27 2.06 -24.22
CA GLY A 61 1.15 2.40 -24.11
C GLY A 61 1.57 2.77 -22.69
N ASN A 62 0.73 3.48 -21.94
CA ASN A 62 0.98 3.77 -20.53
C ASN A 62 1.03 2.48 -19.69
N LEU A 63 0.06 1.58 -19.88
CA LEU A 63 0.03 0.29 -19.17
C LEU A 63 1.25 -0.58 -19.49
N GLU A 64 1.71 -0.61 -20.75
CA GLU A 64 2.93 -1.32 -21.13
C GLU A 64 4.18 -0.75 -20.45
N THR A 65 4.23 0.58 -20.31
CA THR A 65 5.32 1.27 -19.59
C THR A 65 5.31 0.93 -18.11
N GLU A 66 4.15 0.99 -17.45
CA GLU A 66 4.01 0.62 -16.03
C GLU A 66 4.35 -0.86 -15.80
N LEU A 67 3.90 -1.75 -16.69
CA LEU A 67 4.17 -3.19 -16.61
C LEU A 67 5.67 -3.47 -16.72
N THR A 68 6.36 -2.75 -17.62
CA THR A 68 7.82 -2.85 -17.76
C THR A 68 8.54 -2.37 -16.50
N GLY A 69 8.15 -1.20 -15.97
CA GLY A 69 8.71 -0.69 -14.71
C GLY A 69 8.48 -1.63 -13.53
N LEU A 70 7.28 -2.20 -13.41
CA LEU A 70 6.94 -3.13 -12.34
C LEU A 70 7.74 -4.44 -12.44
N LYS A 71 8.05 -4.90 -13.66
CA LYS A 71 8.93 -6.06 -13.87
C LYS A 71 10.35 -5.75 -13.41
N GLU A 72 10.88 -4.58 -13.75
CA GLU A 72 12.22 -4.16 -13.33
C GLU A 72 12.33 -4.04 -11.81
N THR A 73 11.34 -3.44 -11.14
CA THR A 73 11.33 -3.34 -9.68
C THR A 73 11.24 -4.73 -9.03
N ASN A 74 10.45 -5.63 -9.60
CA ASN A 74 10.33 -7.00 -9.08
C ASN A 74 11.66 -7.77 -9.22
N LEU A 75 12.36 -7.64 -10.35
CA LEU A 75 13.70 -8.21 -10.52
C LEU A 75 14.71 -7.64 -9.51
N CYS A 76 14.66 -6.34 -9.24
CA CYS A 76 15.50 -5.69 -8.23
C CYS A 76 15.23 -6.25 -6.82
N LEU A 77 13.95 -6.37 -6.44
CA LEU A 77 13.55 -6.93 -5.16
C LEU A 77 13.98 -8.40 -5.02
N ALA A 78 13.84 -9.20 -6.08
CA ALA A 78 14.30 -10.58 -6.08
C ALA A 78 15.82 -10.69 -5.85
N ALA A 79 16.62 -9.83 -6.49
CA ALA A 79 18.07 -9.79 -6.27
C ALA A 79 18.46 -9.34 -4.84
N GLN A 80 17.70 -8.41 -4.26
CA GLN A 80 17.89 -7.99 -2.87
C GLN A 80 17.55 -9.13 -1.89
N LEU A 81 16.45 -9.85 -2.13
CA LEU A 81 16.07 -11.01 -1.32
C LEU A 81 17.13 -12.11 -1.37
N ASP A 82 17.65 -12.43 -2.56
CA ASP A 82 18.74 -13.41 -2.71
C ASP A 82 20.01 -12.99 -1.95
N THR A 83 20.34 -11.70 -1.99
CA THR A 83 21.46 -11.14 -1.20
C THR A 83 21.23 -11.29 0.30
N VAL A 84 20.03 -10.95 0.78
CA VAL A 84 19.67 -11.08 2.20
C VAL A 84 19.71 -12.54 2.63
N GLU A 85 19.13 -13.45 1.86
CA GLU A 85 19.13 -14.88 2.14
C GLU A 85 20.55 -15.43 2.23
N LYS A 86 21.45 -15.04 1.31
CA LYS A 86 22.86 -15.41 1.37
C LYS A 86 23.55 -14.87 2.63
N THR A 87 23.35 -13.59 2.97
CA THR A 87 23.96 -13.02 4.18
C THR A 87 23.45 -13.69 5.46
N LEU A 88 22.18 -14.09 5.49
CA LEU A 88 21.59 -14.83 6.60
C LEU A 88 22.18 -16.24 6.69
N GLY A 89 22.35 -16.92 5.56
CA GLY A 89 23.04 -18.22 5.48
C GLY A 89 24.47 -18.17 6.01
N GLU A 90 25.24 -17.16 5.59
CA GLU A 90 26.62 -16.94 6.08
C GLU A 90 26.66 -16.64 7.59
N LEU A 91 25.70 -15.88 8.11
CA LEU A 91 25.60 -15.59 9.54
C LEU A 91 25.24 -16.86 10.34
N HIS A 92 24.33 -17.66 9.82
CA HIS A 92 23.93 -18.93 10.42
C HIS A 92 25.07 -19.96 10.42
N GLU A 93 25.85 -20.05 9.34
CA GLU A 93 27.03 -20.91 9.28
C GLU A 93 28.10 -20.50 10.30
N LYS A 94 28.39 -19.18 10.39
CA LYS A 94 29.30 -18.64 11.42
C LYS A 94 28.81 -18.93 12.85
N PHE A 95 27.50 -18.94 13.07
CA PHE A 95 26.89 -19.27 14.36
C PHE A 95 27.03 -20.76 14.72
N ILE A 96 26.88 -21.66 13.74
CA ILE A 96 27.07 -23.11 13.97
C ILE A 96 28.55 -23.43 14.21
N ASP A 97 29.46 -22.81 13.46
CA ASP A 97 30.90 -23.03 13.62
C ASP A 97 31.43 -22.55 14.99
N THR A 98 30.78 -21.55 15.60
CA THR A 98 31.11 -21.12 16.96
C THR A 98 30.53 -22.02 18.07
N GLN A 99 29.65 -22.99 17.76
CA GLN A 99 29.01 -23.88 18.74
C GLN A 99 29.67 -25.25 18.94
N LYS A 100 30.67 -25.65 18.15
CA LYS A 100 31.26 -26.99 18.21
C LYS A 100 32.58 -27.01 19.00
N PRO A 101 32.75 -27.77 20.12
CA PRO A 101 31.84 -28.11 21.22
C PRO A 101 32.33 -27.46 22.54
N MET A 102 31.60 -26.51 23.13
CA MET A 102 31.82 -26.16 24.54
C MET A 102 30.85 -26.97 25.39
N GLY A 103 31.40 -27.89 26.17
CA GLY A 103 30.70 -28.93 26.89
C GLY A 103 29.40 -28.47 27.56
N LEU A 104 28.37 -29.30 27.35
CA LEU A 104 27.05 -29.23 27.93
C LEU A 104 27.14 -29.17 29.47
N LYS A 105 27.18 -27.97 30.02
CA LYS A 105 26.76 -27.67 31.39
C LYS A 105 25.78 -26.51 31.32
N THR A 106 24.52 -26.86 31.51
CA THR A 106 23.38 -25.96 31.70
C THR A 106 23.59 -25.19 33.00
N THR A 107 24.45 -24.17 32.94
CA THR A 107 24.48 -23.11 33.95
C THR A 107 23.77 -21.92 33.32
N ALA A 108 22.95 -21.21 34.09
CA ALA A 108 22.20 -20.03 33.62
C ALA A 108 23.06 -18.93 32.98
N ASN A 109 24.39 -19.05 33.01
CA ASN A 109 25.36 -18.18 32.39
C ASN A 109 25.90 -18.62 31.02
N SER A 110 25.52 -19.80 30.52
CA SER A 110 26.13 -20.40 29.31
C SER A 110 25.61 -19.85 27.98
N HIS A 111 24.66 -18.90 27.97
CA HIS A 111 24.21 -18.27 26.73
C HIS A 111 25.08 -17.06 26.37
N ILE A 112 26.39 -17.24 26.23
CA ILE A 112 27.32 -16.16 25.84
C ILE A 112 26.83 -15.48 24.55
N ILE A 113 26.32 -16.28 23.61
CA ILE A 113 25.81 -15.79 22.33
C ILE A 113 24.51 -15.00 22.51
N LEU A 114 23.57 -15.51 23.32
CA LEU A 114 22.34 -14.79 23.61
C LEU A 114 22.63 -13.47 24.33
N LYS A 115 23.59 -13.46 25.27
CA LYS A 115 24.03 -12.23 25.93
C LYS A 115 24.64 -11.24 24.94
N SER A 116 25.42 -11.70 23.96
CA SER A 116 25.98 -10.83 22.91
C SER A 116 24.94 -10.31 21.92
N ILE A 117 23.77 -10.95 21.80
CA ILE A 117 22.67 -10.47 20.95
C ILE A 117 21.74 -9.55 21.74
N ILE A 118 21.34 -9.97 22.94
CA ILE A 118 20.39 -9.25 23.79
C ILE A 118 20.97 -7.94 24.31
N GLN A 119 22.26 -7.89 24.68
CA GLN A 119 22.86 -6.68 25.25
C GLN A 119 22.87 -5.50 24.25
N PRO A 120 23.30 -5.66 22.98
CA PRO A 120 23.16 -4.60 21.98
C PRO A 120 21.71 -4.19 21.71
N LEU A 121 20.76 -5.15 21.68
CA LEU A 121 19.34 -4.83 21.50
C LEU A 121 18.82 -3.93 22.62
N PHE A 122 19.18 -4.22 23.88
CA PHE A 122 18.85 -3.34 24.98
C PHE A 122 19.47 -1.95 24.84
N CYS A 123 20.74 -1.86 24.47
CA CYS A 123 21.40 -0.57 24.23
C CYS A 123 20.65 0.23 23.15
N GLN A 124 20.35 -0.38 22.00
CA GLN A 124 19.63 0.27 20.89
C GLN A 124 18.25 0.76 21.31
N LEU A 125 17.47 -0.08 21.99
CA LEU A 125 16.13 0.27 22.46
C LEU A 125 16.17 1.43 23.45
N CYS A 126 17.24 1.56 24.23
CA CYS A 126 17.43 2.67 25.16
C CYS A 126 18.15 3.88 24.54
N GLY A 127 18.43 3.87 23.22
CA GLY A 127 19.15 4.95 22.55
C GLY A 127 20.63 5.07 22.93
N ILE A 128 21.22 4.00 23.43
CA ILE A 128 22.64 3.93 23.82
C ILE A 128 23.47 3.43 22.64
N ASP A 129 24.54 4.16 22.35
CA ASP A 129 25.51 3.79 21.32
C ASP A 129 26.25 2.47 21.65
N CYS A 130 26.03 1.49 20.78
CA CYS A 130 26.60 0.15 20.86
C CYS A 130 28.07 0.07 20.41
N ASP A 131 28.63 1.14 19.84
CA ASP A 131 30.03 1.17 19.42
C ASP A 131 30.99 1.55 20.56
N THR A 132 30.44 1.96 21.71
CA THR A 132 31.22 2.30 22.91
C THR A 132 31.74 1.04 23.63
N ASN A 133 32.78 1.19 24.46
CA ASN A 133 33.32 0.05 25.21
C ASN A 133 32.26 -0.57 26.15
N LYS A 134 32.34 -1.89 26.40
CA LYS A 134 31.36 -2.65 27.21
C LYS A 134 31.09 -2.05 28.59
N LYS A 135 32.11 -1.47 29.24
CA LYS A 135 31.98 -0.88 30.58
C LYS A 135 31.13 0.39 30.54
N THR A 136 31.34 1.22 29.52
CA THR A 136 30.54 2.42 29.26
C THR A 136 29.11 2.06 28.94
N GLN A 137 28.88 1.04 28.10
CA GLN A 137 27.52 0.57 27.79
C GLN A 137 26.75 0.11 29.02
N ILE A 138 27.38 -0.72 29.88
CA ILE A 138 26.73 -1.22 31.10
C ILE A 138 26.42 -0.05 32.06
N ALA A 139 27.34 0.91 32.19
CA ALA A 139 27.12 2.09 33.03
C ALA A 139 25.98 2.96 32.48
N ALA A 140 25.90 3.14 31.16
CA ALA A 140 24.82 3.89 30.52
C ALA A 140 23.47 3.19 30.69
N LEU A 141 23.40 1.87 30.47
CA LEU A 141 22.19 1.07 30.69
C LEU A 141 21.70 1.17 32.14
N ALA A 142 22.61 1.03 33.11
CA ALA A 142 22.28 1.13 34.52
C ALA A 142 21.83 2.54 34.95
N ALA A 143 22.17 3.57 34.18
CA ALA A 143 21.80 4.96 34.47
C ALA A 143 20.41 5.33 33.93
N ILE A 144 19.81 4.50 33.06
CA ILE A 144 18.47 4.75 32.55
C ILE A 144 17.48 4.69 33.70
N LYS A 145 16.66 5.72 33.80
CA LYS A 145 15.59 5.82 34.78
C LYS A 145 14.25 5.57 34.09
N PRO A 146 13.30 4.93 34.78
CA PRO A 146 11.93 4.86 34.33
C PRO A 146 11.34 6.27 34.21
N LEU A 147 10.38 6.42 33.31
CA LEU A 147 9.69 7.70 33.11
C LEU A 147 8.70 7.98 34.25
N ASP A 148 8.57 9.25 34.63
CA ASP A 148 7.66 9.68 35.71
C ASP A 148 6.18 9.37 35.42
N ASN A 149 5.82 9.26 34.14
CA ASN A 149 4.48 8.92 33.66
C ASN A 149 4.19 7.41 33.65
N GLN A 150 5.12 6.59 34.14
CA GLN A 150 5.05 5.11 34.14
C GLN A 150 4.84 4.48 32.75
N GLN A 151 5.17 5.19 31.69
CA GLN A 151 5.16 4.62 30.34
C GLN A 151 6.49 3.90 30.05
N PRO A 152 6.45 2.79 29.29
CA PRO A 152 7.65 2.04 28.92
C PRO A 152 8.51 2.76 27.90
N PHE A 153 7.91 3.60 27.05
CA PHE A 153 8.60 4.26 25.96
C PHE A 153 8.33 5.76 25.92
N GLU A 154 9.32 6.52 25.46
CA GLU A 154 9.17 7.89 25.02
C GLU A 154 9.55 8.02 23.54
N LEU A 155 8.95 9.00 22.86
CA LEU A 155 9.32 9.32 21.49
C LEU A 155 10.47 10.34 21.52
N SER A 156 11.64 9.93 21.02
CA SER A 156 12.80 10.82 20.86
C SER A 156 12.51 11.96 19.88
N SER A 157 13.29 13.04 19.96
CA SER A 157 13.28 14.13 18.98
C SER A 157 13.55 13.66 17.54
N GLU A 158 14.19 12.51 17.37
CA GLU A 158 14.47 11.88 16.07
C GLU A 158 13.33 10.96 15.59
N GLY A 159 12.23 10.84 16.36
CA GLY A 159 11.10 9.98 16.01
C GLY A 159 11.27 8.50 16.36
N THR A 160 12.34 8.13 17.07
CA THR A 160 12.58 6.76 17.55
C THR A 160 11.95 6.56 18.93
N TRP A 161 11.29 5.42 19.14
CA TRP A 161 10.78 5.03 20.47
C TRP A 161 11.93 4.54 21.34
N LEU A 162 12.18 5.25 22.44
CA LEU A 162 13.21 4.92 23.42
C LEU A 162 12.58 4.24 24.63
N TRP A 163 13.16 3.11 25.03
CA TRP A 163 12.72 2.31 26.16
C TRP A 163 13.35 2.79 27.47
N HIS A 164 12.52 2.92 28.50
CA HIS A 164 12.90 3.33 29.85
C HIS A 164 12.55 2.24 30.86
N PRO A 165 13.41 1.21 31.00
CA PRO A 165 13.18 0.12 31.95
C PRO A 165 13.10 0.60 33.39
N ASP A 166 12.18 0.01 34.15
CA ASP A 166 12.27 -0.01 35.60
C ASP A 166 13.09 -1.22 36.05
N TRP A 167 14.41 -1.03 36.17
CA TRP A 167 15.36 -2.07 36.58
C TRP A 167 15.09 -2.64 37.99
N LEU A 168 14.45 -1.84 38.86
CA LEU A 168 14.18 -2.21 40.24
C LEU A 168 12.74 -2.73 40.43
N GLY A 169 11.90 -2.56 39.42
CA GLY A 169 10.55 -3.10 39.36
C GLY A 169 10.52 -4.62 39.24
N THR A 170 9.36 -5.21 39.51
CA THR A 170 9.16 -6.65 39.30
C THR A 170 9.21 -6.97 37.80
N VAL A 171 9.78 -8.12 37.44
CA VAL A 171 9.77 -8.62 36.05
C VAL A 171 8.33 -8.80 35.55
N ASP A 172 7.40 -9.13 36.46
CA ASP A 172 5.96 -9.24 36.21
C ASP A 172 5.22 -7.89 36.25
N SER A 173 5.93 -6.76 36.40
CA SER A 173 5.30 -5.46 36.21
C SER A 173 4.80 -5.38 34.76
N ASP A 174 3.60 -4.84 34.56
CA ASP A 174 2.99 -4.73 33.23
C ASP A 174 3.92 -4.09 32.19
N LEU A 175 4.83 -3.22 32.66
CA LEU A 175 5.88 -2.58 31.89
C LEU A 175 6.89 -3.59 31.31
N ASN A 176 7.46 -4.43 32.18
CA ASN A 176 8.45 -5.44 31.80
C ASN A 176 7.80 -6.62 31.06
N ALA A 177 6.56 -6.97 31.40
CA ALA A 177 5.81 -8.03 30.73
C ALA A 177 5.42 -7.66 29.28
N LYS A 178 5.05 -6.39 29.02
CA LYS A 178 4.81 -5.89 27.64
C LYS A 178 6.07 -5.98 26.79
N PHE A 179 7.22 -5.66 27.38
CA PHE A 179 8.50 -5.72 26.70
C PHE A 179 8.92 -7.15 26.35
N ILE A 180 8.85 -8.08 27.31
CA ILE A 180 9.18 -9.50 27.07
C ILE A 180 8.30 -10.09 25.95
N ARG A 181 7.01 -9.69 25.91
CA ARG A 181 6.09 -10.08 24.84
C ARG A 181 6.53 -9.56 23.48
N GLU A 182 6.82 -8.26 23.38
CA GLU A 182 7.24 -7.65 22.11
C GLU A 182 8.51 -8.33 21.55
N ILE A 183 9.50 -8.60 22.41
CA ILE A 183 10.71 -9.33 22.00
C ILE A 183 10.40 -10.77 21.58
N ALA A 184 9.52 -11.46 22.33
CA ALA A 184 9.14 -12.83 22.01
C ALA A 184 8.43 -12.90 20.63
N ASP A 185 7.56 -11.94 20.34
CA ASP A 185 6.81 -11.89 19.08
C ASP A 185 7.74 -11.59 17.89
N CYS A 186 8.79 -10.79 18.07
CA CYS A 186 9.84 -10.56 17.06
C CYS A 186 10.75 -11.79 16.80
N SER A 187 10.70 -12.82 17.65
CA SER A 187 11.56 -14.02 17.53
C SER A 187 10.88 -15.22 16.86
N VAL A 188 9.61 -15.07 16.46
CA VAL A 188 8.78 -16.13 15.82
C VAL A 188 8.61 -15.92 14.30
N THR A 189 9.21 -14.88 13.74
CA THR A 189 9.25 -14.62 12.28
C THR A 189 10.60 -15.01 11.69
#